data_AF-A0A7X8HNQ2-F1
#
_entry.id   AF-A0A7X8HNQ2-F1
#
_cell.length_a   1.000
_cell.length_b   1.000
_cell.length_c   1.000
_cell.angle_alpha   90.00
_cell.angle_beta   90.00
_cell.angle_gamma   90.00
#
_symmetry.space_group_name_H-M   'P 1'
#
loop_
_entity.id
_entity.type
_entity.pdbx_description
1 polymer ?
#
loop_
_entity_poly.entity_id
_entity_poly.type
_entity_poly.pdbx_seq_one_letter_code
_entity_poly.pdbx_strand_id
1 'polypeptide(L)' 'MAEEAGVDVGGLIEGIKNEHTDEEIASDLGVSEKLVCHLRNRFYSHGIDSVMGQD' A
#
# COMPACT_ATOMS: atom_id res chain seq x y z
N MET A 1 10.24 7.86 -6.03
CA MET A 1 10.18 6.43 -5.63
C MET A 1 8.76 5.89 -5.46
N ALA A 2 7.75 6.65 -4.99
CA ALA A 2 6.33 6.26 -5.11
C ALA A 2 5.71 6.69 -6.46
N GLU A 3 6.20 7.80 -7.01
CA GLU A 3 5.74 8.41 -8.28
C GLU A 3 6.11 7.61 -9.54
N GLU A 4 7.00 6.61 -9.41
CA GLU A 4 7.48 5.80 -10.53
C GLU A 4 6.74 4.47 -10.70
N ALA A 5 5.87 4.11 -9.74
CA ALA A 5 5.10 2.87 -9.78
C ALA A 5 3.66 3.03 -10.29
N GLY A 6 3.17 4.26 -10.48
CA GLY A 6 1.76 4.54 -10.84
C GLY A 6 0.76 4.05 -9.79
N VAL A 7 1.23 3.79 -8.57
CA VAL A 7 0.44 3.34 -7.43
C VAL A 7 0.33 4.49 -6.45
N ASP A 8 -0.90 4.86 -6.12
CA ASP A 8 -1.13 5.79 -5.03
C ASP A 8 -0.88 5.08 -3.69
N VAL A 9 0.37 5.11 -3.25
CA VAL A 9 0.80 4.49 -1.99
C VAL A 9 0.11 5.18 -0.80
N GLY A 10 -0.26 6.45 -0.94
CA GLY A 10 -1.03 7.18 0.06
C GLY A 10 -2.41 6.56 0.28
N GLY A 11 -3.17 6.38 -0.80
CA GLY A 11 -4.48 5.71 -0.75
C GLY A 11 -4.39 4.26 -0.30
N LEU A 12 -3.32 3.53 -0.67
CA LEU A 12 -3.07 2.18 -0.15
C LEU A 12 -2.91 2.16 1.37
N ILE A 13 -2.08 3.06 1.93
CA ILE A 13 -1.85 3.16 3.37
C ILE A 13 -3.15 3.57 4.08
N GLU A 14 -3.91 4.50 3.50
CA GLU A 14 -5.19 4.94 4.05
C GLU A 14 -6.21 3.81 4.08
N GLY A 15 -6.32 3.02 3.01
CA GLY A 15 -7.16 1.84 2.94
C GLY A 15 -6.75 0.77 3.95
N ILE A 16 -5.45 0.48 4.09
CA ILE A 16 -4.95 -0.46 5.10
C ILE A 16 -5.25 0.05 6.52
N LYS A 17 -5.11 1.36 6.76
CA LYS A 17 -5.38 2.00 8.06
C LYS A 17 -6.85 2.01 8.43
N ASN A 18 -7.75 2.13 7.46
CA ASN A 18 -9.20 2.03 7.63
C ASN A 18 -9.72 0.57 7.66
N GLU A 19 -8.82 -0.42 7.75
CA GLU A 19 -9.16 -1.85 7.76
C GLU A 19 -9.91 -2.30 6.49
N HIS A 20 -9.72 -1.61 5.37
CA HIS A 20 -10.29 -2.02 4.08
C HIS A 20 -9.62 -3.31 3.58
N THR A 21 -10.41 -4.13 2.91
CA THR A 21 -9.95 -5.36 2.26
C THR A 21 -9.13 -5.03 1.02
N ASP A 22 -8.28 -5.97 0.61
CA ASP A 22 -7.43 -5.78 -0.57
C ASP A 22 -8.22 -5.50 -1.85
N GLU A 23 -9.41 -6.08 -1.97
CA GLU A 23 -10.34 -5.87 -3.09
C GLU A 23 -10.88 -4.43 -3.12
N GLU A 24 -11.31 -3.89 -1.98
CA GLU A 24 -11.81 -2.51 -1.87
C GLU A 24 -10.70 -1.52 -2.20
N ILE A 25 -9.50 -1.74 -1.66
CA ILE A 25 -8.33 -0.90 -1.93
C ILE A 25 -7.90 -1.00 -3.39
N ALA A 26 -7.95 -2.20 -3.98
CA ALA A 26 -7.64 -2.41 -5.39
C ALA A 26 -8.62 -1.67 -6.30
N SER A 27 -9.91 -1.74 -5.98
CA SER A 27 -10.98 -1.06 -6.68
C SER A 27 -10.85 0.46 -6.59
N ASP A 28 -10.59 0.98 -5.38
CA ASP A 28 -10.44 2.42 -5.11
C ASP A 28 -9.20 3.02 -5.81
N LEU A 29 -8.09 2.29 -5.80
CA LEU A 29 -6.85 2.70 -6.45
C LEU A 29 -6.81 2.40 -7.96
N GLY A 30 -7.78 1.64 -8.48
CA GLY A 30 -7.77 1.16 -9.86
C GLY A 30 -6.60 0.22 -10.19
N VAL A 31 -6.09 -0.50 -9.18
CA VAL A 31 -4.96 -1.43 -9.32
C VAL A 31 -5.43 -2.86 -9.19
N SER A 32 -4.56 -3.83 -9.52
CA SER A 32 -4.88 -5.24 -9.31
C SER A 32 -4.75 -5.62 -7.83
N GLU A 33 -5.66 -6.46 -7.32
CA GLU A 33 -5.56 -7.04 -5.96
C GLU A 33 -4.20 -7.69 -5.68
N LYS A 34 -3.61 -8.37 -6.68
CA LYS A 34 -2.27 -8.95 -6.55
C LYS A 34 -1.21 -7.91 -6.21
N LEU A 35 -1.35 -6.69 -6.74
CA LEU A 35 -0.46 -5.57 -6.47
C LEU A 35 -0.64 -5.09 -5.04
N VAL A 36 -1.90 -4.92 -4.59
CA VAL A 36 -2.23 -4.55 -3.19
C VAL A 36 -1.71 -5.60 -2.21
N CYS A 37 -1.94 -6.87 -2.49
CA CYS A 37 -1.44 -7.99 -1.70
C CYS A 37 0.10 -7.98 -1.63
N HIS A 38 0.78 -7.75 -2.75
CA HIS A 38 2.25 -7.67 -2.78
C HIS A 38 2.77 -6.46 -2.01
N LEU A 39 2.11 -5.30 -2.14
CA LEU A 39 2.45 -4.09 -1.41
C LEU A 39 2.21 -4.25 0.08
N ARG A 40 1.07 -4.81 0.49
CA ARG A 40 0.73 -5.14 1.87
C ARG A 40 1.75 -6.11 2.46
N ASN A 41 2.07 -7.18 1.74
CA ASN A 41 3.09 -8.15 2.17
C ASN A 41 4.45 -7.45 2.33
N ARG A 42 4.84 -6.59 1.38
CA ARG A 42 6.06 -5.79 1.48
C ARG A 42 6.01 -4.81 2.66
N PHE A 43 4.85 -4.24 2.96
CA PHE A 43 4.60 -3.36 4.10
C PHE A 43 4.77 -4.08 5.44
N TYR A 44 4.22 -5.29 5.58
CA TYR A 44 4.39 -6.12 6.79
C TYR A 44 5.78 -6.76 6.88
N SER A 45 6.36 -7.18 5.76
CA SER A 45 7.63 -7.92 5.72
C SER A 45 8.85 -7.02 5.82
N HIS A 46 8.81 -5.82 5.25
CA HIS A 46 9.89 -4.84 5.38
C HIS A 46 9.62 -3.80 6.47
N GLY A 47 8.40 -3.77 7.00
CA GLY A 47 8.00 -2.80 8.01
C GLY A 47 8.02 -1.37 7.48
N ILE A 48 7.27 -0.51 8.15
CA ILE A 48 7.39 0.93 8.03
C ILE A 48 8.80 1.45 8.40
N ASP A 49 9.73 0.60 8.85
CA ASP A 49 11.12 0.98 9.20
C ASP A 49 11.86 1.71 8.07
N SER A 50 11.46 1.50 6.81
CA SER A 50 12.06 2.20 5.67
C SER A 50 11.35 3.51 5.28
N VAL A 51 10.15 3.82 5.81
CA VAL A 51 9.31 4.97 5.38
C VAL A 51 8.84 5.90 6.52
N MET A 52 8.66 5.44 7.77
CA MET A 52 8.52 6.36 8.92
C MET A 52 9.80 6.37 9.74
N GLY A 53 10.61 7.40 9.54
CA GLY A 53 11.44 7.99 10.58
C GLY A 53 12.58 7.13 11.12
N GLN A 54 13.71 7.15 10.42
CA GLN A 54 14.92 7.57 11.12
C GLN A 54 14.75 9.07 11.45
N ASP A 55 14.30 9.37 12.67
CA ASP A 55 14.56 10.62 13.40
C ASP A 55 14.78 10.27 14.88
#